data_AF-A0A1I7IW92-F1
#
_entry.id   AF-A0A1I7IW92-F1
#
_cell.length_a   1.000
_cell.length_b   1.000
_cell.length_c   1.000
_cell.angle_alpha   90.00
_cell.angle_beta   90.00
_cell.angle_gamma   90.00
#
_symmetry.space_group_name_H-M   'P 1'
#
loop_
_entity.id
_entity.type
_entity.pdbx_description
1 polymer ?
#
loop_
_entity_poly.entity_id
_entity_poly.type
_entity_poly.pdbx_seq_one_letter_code
_entity_poly.pdbx_strand_id
1 'polypeptide(L)'
;MDKTYASAKGAKAAAKKAGLDPQQVTITEVETDEGVRYGYRVAEAPAAVEVEEQVEAVVNTAAEGEAEVPAAEVTTPAKPKKVRVVREERNGVKRPLAGGLCAAVWDYLDEKGNLQPKDLREVAATKGWNVNNVQIELYQWRKFNGLSKKKKAETAA
;
A
#
# COMPACT_ATOMS: atom_id res chain seq x y z
N MET A 1 20.66 25.94 0.57
CA MET A 1 19.84 25.45 -0.55
C MET A 1 18.94 24.35 -0.04
N ASP A 2 17.65 24.61 0.09
CA ASP A 2 16.67 23.56 0.30
C ASP A 2 16.69 22.62 -0.91
N LYS A 3 17.02 21.33 -0.67
CA LYS A 3 17.04 20.34 -1.74
C LYS A 3 15.60 20.08 -2.18
N THR A 4 15.27 20.57 -3.37
CA THR A 4 14.00 20.30 -4.03
C THR A 4 14.17 19.16 -5.06
N TYR A 5 13.10 18.41 -5.28
CA TYR A 5 13.08 17.19 -6.09
C TYR A 5 12.04 17.32 -7.20
N ALA A 6 12.26 16.66 -8.34
CA ALA A 6 11.33 16.68 -9.47
C ALA A 6 9.99 15.95 -9.22
N SER A 7 9.82 15.31 -8.06
CA SER A 7 8.55 14.67 -7.69
C SER A 7 8.37 14.56 -6.17
N ALA A 8 7.11 14.57 -5.71
CA ALA A 8 6.75 14.33 -4.32
C ALA A 8 7.28 12.99 -3.79
N LYS A 9 7.30 11.96 -4.66
CA LYS A 9 7.85 10.64 -4.33
C LYS A 9 9.36 10.71 -4.11
N GLY A 10 10.08 11.49 -4.91
CA GLY A 10 11.51 11.76 -4.74
C GLY A 10 11.80 12.45 -3.41
N ALA A 11 11.00 13.46 -3.05
CA ALA A 11 11.11 14.16 -1.78
C ALA A 11 10.87 13.26 -0.57
N LYS A 12 9.84 12.39 -0.61
CA LYS A 12 9.59 11.37 0.44
C LYS A 12 10.73 10.35 0.55
N ALA A 13 11.25 9.89 -0.58
CA ALA A 13 12.36 8.93 -0.60
C ALA A 13 13.65 9.54 -0.03
N ALA A 14 13.91 10.82 -0.30
CA ALA A 14 15.03 11.54 0.26
C ALA A 14 14.89 11.75 1.78
N ALA A 15 13.69 12.07 2.27
CA ALA A 15 13.42 12.18 3.69
C ALA A 15 13.67 10.85 4.43
N LYS A 16 13.20 9.74 3.84
CA LYS A 16 13.47 8.39 4.35
C LYS A 16 14.97 8.06 4.36
N LYS A 17 15.72 8.46 3.32
CA LYS A 17 17.17 8.27 3.24
C LYS A 17 17.92 9.11 4.29
N ALA A 18 17.37 10.25 4.67
CA ALA A 18 17.87 11.09 5.76
C ALA A 18 17.49 10.56 7.15
N GLY A 19 16.76 9.43 7.25
CA GLY A 19 16.37 8.81 8.51
C GLY A 19 15.08 9.36 9.11
N LEU A 20 14.32 10.17 8.37
CA LEU A 20 13.05 10.72 8.82
C LEU A 20 11.90 9.80 8.46
N ASP A 21 10.97 9.60 9.40
CA ASP A 21 9.78 8.80 9.13
C ASP A 21 8.88 9.49 8.10
N PRO A 22 8.45 8.81 7.03
CA PRO A 22 7.62 9.43 5.99
C PRO A 22 6.25 9.90 6.46
N GLN A 23 5.77 9.48 7.65
CA GLN A 23 4.57 10.04 8.29
C GLN A 23 4.85 11.34 9.04
N GLN A 24 6.09 11.56 9.47
CA GLN A 24 6.55 12.79 10.14
C GLN A 24 7.06 13.83 9.15
N VAL A 25 6.90 13.61 7.84
CA VAL A 25 7.46 14.48 6.82
C VAL A 25 6.34 15.05 5.95
N THR A 26 6.21 16.37 5.97
CA THR A 26 5.30 17.09 5.07
C THR A 26 6.04 17.41 3.77
N ILE A 27 5.42 17.06 2.65
CA ILE A 27 5.93 17.44 1.32
C ILE A 27 5.40 18.81 0.97
N THR A 28 6.31 19.72 0.66
CA THR A 28 5.99 21.06 0.17
C THR A 28 6.16 21.10 -1.33
N GLU A 29 5.22 21.73 -2.03
CA GLU A 29 5.30 21.98 -3.46
C GLU A 29 5.73 23.44 -3.67
N VAL A 30 6.71 23.66 -4.54
CA VAL A 30 7.27 24.97 -4.88
C VAL A 30 7.21 25.09 -6.40
N GLU A 31 6.41 26.03 -6.87
CA GLU A 31 6.37 26.39 -8.30
C GLU A 31 7.60 27.26 -8.63
N THR A 32 8.32 26.88 -9.69
CA THR A 32 9.50 27.61 -10.18
C THR A 32 9.37 27.83 -11.68
N ASP A 33 10.17 28.73 -12.26
CA ASP A 33 10.19 28.99 -13.71
C ASP A 33 10.55 27.74 -14.56
N GLU A 34 11.22 26.76 -13.96
CA GLU A 34 11.52 25.44 -14.57
C GLU A 34 10.41 24.39 -14.32
N GLY A 35 9.31 24.77 -13.68
CA GLY A 35 8.19 23.92 -13.31
C GLY A 35 8.11 23.61 -11.81
N VAL A 36 7.23 22.67 -11.47
CA VAL A 36 6.92 22.30 -10.08
C VAL A 36 8.03 21.45 -9.46
N ARG A 37 8.55 21.87 -8.31
CA ARG A 37 9.52 21.12 -7.51
C ARG A 37 9.00 20.83 -6.11
N TYR A 38 9.49 19.74 -5.52
CA TYR A 38 8.99 19.20 -4.26
C TYR A 38 10.08 19.23 -3.17
N GLY A 39 9.83 19.89 -2.06
CA GLY A 39 10.66 19.84 -0.85
C GLY A 39 10.09 18.87 0.18
N TYR A 40 10.86 18.62 1.25
CA TYR A 40 10.37 17.90 2.41
C TYR A 40 10.77 18.63 3.70
N ARG A 41 9.85 18.71 4.66
CA ARG A 41 10.12 19.25 6.00
C ARG A 41 9.64 18.29 7.07
N VAL A 42 10.35 18.25 8.20
CA VAL A 42 9.91 17.48 9.38
C VAL A 42 8.70 18.20 9.97
N ALA A 43 7.61 17.48 10.15
CA ALA A 43 6.51 17.87 11.01
C ALA A 43 7.00 17.71 12.46
N GLU A 44 7.76 18.69 12.94
CA GLU A 44 7.97 18.89 14.36
C GLU A 44 6.62 19.30 14.98
N ALA A 45 6.24 18.68 16.09
CA ALA A 45 5.06 19.10 16.86
C ALA A 45 5.19 20.59 17.18
N PRO A 46 4.15 21.42 16.97
CA PRO A 46 4.29 22.86 16.92
C PRO A 46 4.59 23.44 18.31
N ALA A 47 5.76 24.06 18.48
CA ALA A 47 5.91 25.15 19.43
C ALA A 47 5.36 26.44 18.76
N ALA A 48 4.35 27.03 19.40
CA ALA A 48 3.68 28.29 19.04
C ALA A 48 4.69 29.42 18.73
N VAL A 49 4.46 30.37 17.81
CA VAL A 49 3.38 31.37 17.64
C VAL A 49 3.50 31.91 16.18
N GLU A 50 2.51 32.44 15.45
CA GLU A 50 1.40 33.30 15.82
C GLU A 50 0.26 33.23 14.76
N VAL A 51 -0.94 32.96 15.27
CA VAL A 51 -2.34 33.34 14.94
C VAL A 51 -2.71 33.97 13.58
N GLU A 52 -3.64 33.30 12.88
CA GLU A 52 -4.99 33.81 12.49
C GLU A 52 -5.81 32.58 12.06
N GLU A 53 -6.62 31.98 12.94
CA GLU A 53 -8.06 32.29 13.14
C GLU A 53 -8.79 32.36 11.78
N GLN A 54 -9.52 31.32 11.37
CA GLN A 54 -10.91 31.13 11.80
C GLN A 54 -11.39 29.68 11.63
N VAL A 55 -12.18 29.30 12.65
CA VAL A 55 -13.07 28.15 12.84
C VAL A 55 -14.04 27.93 11.64
N GLU A 56 -14.61 26.77 11.35
CA GLU A 56 -15.50 25.99 12.22
C GLU A 56 -15.98 24.69 11.54
N ALA A 57 -16.24 23.65 12.36
CA ALA A 57 -17.16 22.50 12.14
C ALA A 57 -16.77 21.44 11.05
N VAL A 58 -17.01 20.13 11.15
CA VAL A 58 -17.94 19.33 11.95
C VAL A 58 -17.56 17.83 11.86
N VAL A 59 -17.57 17.12 12.99
CA VAL A 59 -18.21 15.80 13.27
C VAL A 59 -17.84 14.51 12.47
N ASN A 60 -17.31 13.55 13.25
CA ASN A 60 -17.53 12.08 13.31
C ASN A 60 -17.37 11.11 12.11
N THR A 61 -16.49 10.14 12.35
CA THR A 61 -16.77 8.68 12.50
C THR A 61 -17.56 7.93 11.42
N ALA A 62 -16.80 6.99 10.82
CA ALA A 62 -17.16 5.62 10.46
C ALA A 62 -18.12 5.33 9.29
N ALA A 63 -17.92 4.10 8.83
CA ALA A 63 -18.82 3.22 8.10
C ALA A 63 -18.54 3.09 6.61
N GLU A 64 -18.25 1.83 6.28
CA GLU A 64 -18.31 1.17 4.99
C GLU A 64 -19.32 1.74 4.01
N GLY A 65 -18.96 1.67 2.73
CA GLY A 65 -19.86 1.92 1.61
C GLY A 65 -19.24 1.44 0.31
N GLU A 66 -19.35 0.13 0.09
CA GLU A 66 -19.27 -0.48 -1.23
C GLU A 66 -20.47 -0.04 -2.08
N ALA A 67 -20.22 0.20 -3.38
CA ALA A 67 -21.14 0.30 -4.55
C ALA A 67 -20.81 1.56 -5.38
N GLU A 68 -20.15 1.44 -6.54
CA GLU A 68 -20.71 1.13 -7.87
C GLU A 68 -20.87 2.42 -8.74
N VAL A 69 -20.23 2.33 -9.91
CA VAL A 69 -20.04 3.20 -11.11
C VAL A 69 -21.26 4.02 -11.60
N PRO A 70 -21.15 5.12 -12.41
CA PRO A 70 -20.36 5.16 -13.66
C PRO A 70 -19.81 6.50 -14.24
N ALA A 71 -18.82 6.31 -15.14
CA ALA A 71 -18.52 7.03 -16.39
C ALA A 71 -18.27 8.56 -16.42
N ALA A 72 -17.01 8.94 -16.67
CA ALA A 72 -16.69 9.94 -17.70
C ALA A 72 -15.32 9.61 -18.33
N GLU A 73 -15.34 9.50 -19.65
CA GLU A 73 -14.32 9.00 -20.56
C GLU A 73 -13.43 10.15 -21.05
N VAL A 74 -12.08 9.99 -21.02
CA VAL A 74 -11.16 10.69 -21.93
C VAL A 74 -10.04 9.74 -22.38
N THR A 75 -10.26 9.18 -23.58
CA THR A 75 -9.39 8.68 -24.66
C THR A 75 -7.85 8.67 -24.51
N THR A 76 -7.34 7.43 -24.38
CA THR A 76 -6.19 6.71 -24.97
C THR A 76 -4.93 7.44 -25.49
N PRO A 77 -3.75 6.79 -25.29
CA PRO A 77 -3.10 6.14 -26.43
C PRO A 77 -3.07 4.60 -26.30
N ALA A 78 -3.26 3.94 -27.44
CA ALA A 78 -3.41 2.49 -27.58
C ALA A 78 -2.21 1.71 -27.01
N LYS A 79 -2.45 0.96 -25.93
CA LYS A 79 -1.59 -0.13 -25.44
C LYS A 79 -2.48 -1.37 -25.32
N PRO A 80 -2.06 -2.55 -25.83
CA PRO A 80 -2.94 -3.70 -26.06
C PRO A 80 -3.77 -4.02 -24.81
N LYS A 81 -5.09 -4.16 -25.01
CA LYS A 81 -6.06 -4.51 -23.98
C LYS A 81 -5.52 -5.69 -23.18
N LYS A 82 -5.06 -5.42 -21.95
CA LYS A 82 -4.76 -6.48 -21.00
C LYS A 82 -6.07 -7.23 -20.79
N VAL A 83 -6.16 -8.43 -21.34
CA VAL A 83 -7.21 -9.39 -21.02
C VAL A 83 -7.28 -9.41 -19.51
N ARG A 84 -8.40 -8.93 -18.96
CA ARG A 84 -8.64 -8.90 -17.52
C ARG A 84 -8.88 -10.36 -17.13
N VAL A 85 -7.79 -11.05 -16.82
CA VAL A 85 -7.84 -12.44 -16.36
C VAL A 85 -8.78 -12.47 -15.15
N VAL A 86 -9.81 -13.31 -15.23
CA VAL A 86 -10.72 -13.57 -14.12
C VAL A 86 -9.87 -14.04 -12.95
N ARG A 87 -9.80 -13.21 -11.91
CA ARG A 87 -9.03 -13.55 -10.70
C ARG A 87 -9.87 -14.53 -9.91
N GLU A 88 -9.32 -15.72 -9.67
CA GLU A 88 -9.94 -16.70 -8.81
C GLU A 88 -10.13 -16.10 -7.41
N GLU A 89 -11.36 -16.14 -6.93
CA GLU A 89 -11.70 -15.84 -5.56
C GLU A 89 -12.04 -17.15 -4.85
N ARG A 90 -11.37 -17.40 -3.73
CA ARG A 90 -11.61 -18.57 -2.90
C ARG A 90 -11.59 -18.16 -1.44
N ASN A 91 -12.57 -18.63 -0.66
CA ASN A 91 -12.68 -18.33 0.77
C ASN A 91 -12.67 -16.82 1.09
N GLY A 92 -13.26 -15.99 0.21
CA GLY A 92 -13.30 -14.54 0.34
C GLY A 92 -11.95 -13.85 0.21
N VAL A 93 -10.98 -14.48 -0.47
CA VAL A 93 -9.69 -13.89 -0.83
C VAL A 93 -9.52 -13.98 -2.34
N LYS A 94 -9.19 -12.86 -2.98
CA LYS A 94 -8.89 -12.79 -4.42
C LYS A 94 -7.41 -13.05 -4.65
N ARG A 95 -7.08 -13.90 -5.63
CA ARG A 95 -5.70 -14.12 -6.03
C ARG A 95 -5.08 -12.82 -6.57
N PRO A 96 -3.83 -12.46 -6.18
CA PRO A 96 -3.16 -11.28 -6.70
C PRO A 96 -2.95 -11.36 -8.21
N LEU A 97 -2.83 -10.20 -8.85
CA LEU A 97 -2.60 -10.13 -10.29
C LEU A 97 -1.20 -10.64 -10.65
N ALA A 98 -1.13 -11.58 -11.59
CA ALA A 98 0.11 -12.11 -12.12
C ALA A 98 1.03 -10.98 -12.64
N GLY A 99 2.34 -11.12 -12.38
CA GLY A 99 3.37 -10.16 -12.79
C GLY A 99 3.77 -9.12 -11.73
N GLY A 100 3.15 -9.15 -10.54
CA GLY A 100 3.59 -8.35 -9.38
C GLY A 100 4.40 -9.16 -8.37
N LEU A 101 5.09 -8.46 -7.46
CA LEU A 101 5.83 -9.10 -6.36
C LEU A 101 4.90 -9.94 -5.44
N CYS A 102 3.65 -9.50 -5.20
CA CYS A 102 2.67 -10.29 -4.44
C CYS A 102 2.33 -11.63 -5.14
N ALA A 103 2.18 -11.62 -6.46
CA ALA A 103 1.97 -12.86 -7.21
C ALA A 103 3.18 -13.77 -7.13
N ALA A 104 4.41 -13.24 -7.22
CA ALA A 104 5.63 -14.04 -7.07
C ALA A 104 5.74 -14.72 -5.69
N VAL A 105 5.23 -14.09 -4.62
CA VAL A 105 5.14 -14.71 -3.29
C VAL A 105 4.12 -15.85 -3.29
N TRP A 106 2.95 -15.66 -3.89
CA TRP A 106 1.92 -16.69 -4.00
C TRP A 106 2.36 -17.86 -4.85
N ASP A 107 3.00 -17.61 -5.99
CA ASP A 107 3.52 -18.67 -6.87
C ASP A 107 4.59 -19.49 -6.14
N TYR A 108 5.44 -18.83 -5.33
CA TYR A 108 6.40 -19.54 -4.47
C TYR A 108 5.73 -20.38 -3.38
N LEU A 109 4.62 -19.91 -2.81
CA LEU A 109 3.83 -20.67 -1.84
C LEU A 109 3.04 -21.81 -2.48
N ASP A 110 2.60 -21.68 -3.73
CA ASP A 110 1.96 -22.76 -4.48
C ASP A 110 2.97 -23.89 -4.79
N GLU A 111 4.23 -23.55 -5.11
CA GLU A 111 5.30 -24.53 -5.35
C GLU A 111 5.80 -25.20 -4.07
N LYS A 112 6.01 -24.43 -3.00
CA LYS A 112 6.60 -24.92 -1.73
C LYS A 112 5.57 -25.41 -0.73
N GLY A 113 4.32 -25.04 -0.90
CA GLY A 113 3.26 -25.26 0.08
C GLY A 113 3.34 -24.30 1.27
N ASN A 114 2.70 -24.71 2.37
CA ASN A 114 2.54 -23.90 3.57
C ASN A 114 3.84 -23.76 4.37
N LEU A 115 4.65 -22.75 4.04
CA LEU A 115 5.88 -22.42 4.75
C LEU A 115 5.61 -21.73 6.10
N GLN A 116 6.58 -21.80 7.01
CA GLN A 116 6.54 -21.00 8.22
C GLN A 116 6.88 -19.53 7.92
N PRO A 117 6.35 -18.57 8.69
CA PRO A 117 6.65 -17.16 8.49
C PRO A 117 8.13 -16.79 8.67
N LYS A 118 8.94 -17.64 9.31
CA LYS A 118 10.39 -17.44 9.48
C LYS A 118 11.13 -17.78 8.19
N ASP A 119 10.92 -18.98 7.66
CA ASP A 119 11.54 -19.44 6.41
C ASP A 119 11.15 -18.53 5.24
N LEU A 120 9.89 -18.11 5.17
CA LEU A 120 9.43 -17.22 4.11
C LEU A 120 10.08 -15.82 4.17
N ARG A 121 10.46 -15.35 5.37
CA ARG A 121 11.20 -14.08 5.54
C ARG A 121 12.62 -14.17 5.03
N GLU A 122 13.29 -15.29 5.23
CA GLU A 122 14.63 -15.51 4.70
C GLU A 122 14.61 -15.51 3.17
N VAL A 123 13.63 -16.21 2.57
CA VAL A 123 13.40 -16.19 1.13
C VAL A 123 13.10 -14.77 0.64
N ALA A 124 12.30 -14.01 1.38
CA ALA A 124 12.01 -12.62 1.06
C ALA A 124 13.28 -11.76 1.03
N ALA A 125 14.16 -11.91 2.02
CA ALA A 125 15.43 -11.20 2.07
C ALA A 125 16.33 -11.57 0.87
N THR A 126 16.41 -12.84 0.51
CA THR A 126 17.18 -13.31 -0.65
C THR A 126 16.62 -12.80 -1.97
N LYS A 127 15.29 -12.76 -2.12
CA LYS A 127 14.62 -12.31 -3.36
C LYS A 127 14.35 -10.81 -3.41
N GLY A 128 14.76 -10.05 -2.39
CA GLY A 128 14.52 -8.61 -2.29
C GLY A 128 13.03 -8.24 -2.13
N TRP A 129 12.21 -9.16 -1.61
CA TRP A 129 10.80 -8.91 -1.33
C TRP A 129 10.62 -8.16 -0.01
N ASN A 130 9.57 -7.34 0.07
CA ASN A 130 9.22 -6.67 1.32
C ASN A 130 8.69 -7.70 2.33
N VAL A 131 9.44 -7.90 3.42
CA VAL A 131 9.14 -8.83 4.51
C VAL A 131 7.73 -8.67 5.09
N ASN A 132 7.27 -7.44 5.31
CA ASN A 132 5.94 -7.20 5.87
C ASN A 132 4.85 -7.60 4.87
N ASN A 133 5.05 -7.29 3.59
CA ASN A 133 4.13 -7.70 2.54
C ASN A 133 4.05 -9.22 2.44
N VAL A 134 5.20 -9.89 2.44
CA VAL A 134 5.29 -11.36 2.35
C VAL A 134 4.53 -12.06 3.48
N GLN A 135 4.56 -11.52 4.70
CA GLN A 135 3.76 -12.06 5.81
C GLN A 135 2.25 -11.91 5.56
N ILE A 136 1.81 -10.74 5.11
CA ILE A 136 0.40 -10.50 4.79
C ILE A 136 -0.07 -11.46 3.70
N GLU A 137 0.72 -11.60 2.63
CA GLU A 137 0.44 -12.53 1.53
C GLU A 137 0.39 -13.99 1.99
N LEU A 138 1.27 -14.43 2.89
CA LEU A 138 1.24 -15.78 3.46
C LEU A 138 -0.10 -16.09 4.16
N TYR A 139 -0.61 -15.16 4.97
CA TYR A 139 -1.89 -15.35 5.65
C TYR A 139 -3.08 -15.30 4.70
N GLN A 140 -3.04 -14.42 3.69
CA GLN A 140 -4.04 -14.39 2.64
C GLN A 140 -4.05 -15.69 1.82
N TRP A 141 -2.86 -16.20 1.47
CA TRP A 141 -2.70 -17.46 0.77
C TRP A 141 -3.22 -18.65 1.61
N ARG A 142 -2.93 -18.68 2.92
CA ARG A 142 -3.49 -19.70 3.82
C ARG A 142 -5.02 -19.64 3.88
N LYS A 143 -5.60 -18.44 3.93
CA LYS A 143 -7.05 -18.25 3.91
C LYS A 143 -7.63 -18.66 2.56
N PHE A 144 -7.01 -18.28 1.45
CA PHE A 144 -7.37 -18.69 0.10
C PHE A 144 -7.41 -20.22 -0.03
N ASN A 145 -6.42 -20.93 0.55
CA ASN A 145 -6.36 -22.38 0.57
C ASN A 145 -7.20 -23.07 1.67
N GLY A 146 -7.91 -22.31 2.51
CA GLY A 146 -8.75 -22.86 3.57
C GLY A 146 -7.97 -23.45 4.76
N LEU A 147 -6.68 -23.13 4.87
CA LEU A 147 -5.79 -23.59 5.96
C LEU A 147 -5.91 -22.73 7.23
N SER A 148 -6.63 -21.63 7.17
CA SER A 148 -6.95 -20.82 8.35
C SER A 148 -7.83 -21.62 9.29
N LYS A 149 -7.42 -21.74 10.56
CA LYS A 149 -8.18 -22.44 11.60
C LYS A 149 -9.62 -21.92 11.60
N LYS A 150 -10.57 -22.72 11.08
CA LYS A 150 -11.99 -22.49 11.38
C LYS A 150 -12.10 -22.56 12.90
N LYS A 151 -12.63 -21.53 13.54
CA LYS A 151 -13.11 -21.65 14.93
C LYS A 151 -13.98 -22.91 14.93
N LYS A 152 -13.56 -23.92 15.69
CA LYS A 152 -14.30 -25.17 15.87
C LYS A 152 -15.72 -24.76 16.22
N ALA A 153 -16.66 -24.95 15.29
CA ALA A 153 -18.06 -24.65 15.54
C ALA A 153 -18.46 -25.49 16.75
N GLU A 154 -18.86 -24.79 17.80
CA GLU A 154 -19.30 -25.33 19.07
C GLU A 154 -20.51 -26.23 18.81
N THR A 155 -20.25 -27.52 18.72
CA THR A 155 -21.26 -28.55 18.87
C THR A 155 -21.55 -28.64 20.35
N ALA A 156 -22.70 -28.13 20.77
CA ALA A 156 -23.35 -28.54 22.01
C ALA A 156 -24.86 -28.49 21.74
N ALA A 157 -25.38 -29.64 21.31
CA ALA A 157 -26.79 -30.00 21.40
C ALA A 157 -27.04 -30.60 22.79
#